data_AF-A0A7V1V296-F1
#
_entry.id   AF-A0A7V1V296-F1
#
_cell.length_a   1.000
_cell.length_b   1.000
_cell.length_c   1.000
_cell.angle_alpha   90.00
_cell.angle_beta   90.00
_cell.angle_gamma   90.00
#
_symmetry.space_group_name_H-M   'P 1'
#
loop_
_entity.id
_entity.type
_entity.pdbx_description
1 polymer ?
#
loop_
_entity_poly.entity_id
_entity_poly.type
_entity_poly.pdbx_seq_one_letter_code
_entity_poly.pdbx_strand_id
1 'polypeptide(L)' 'MKLADLTYDNLKALVNGLVDDRLRELLGDPDLGSELSEAVRARLKASLGSRERLSGEEVAERLGLRW' A
#
# COMPACT_ATOMS: atom_id res chain seq x y z
N MET A 1 19.05 20.24 -0.98
CA MET A 1 18.11 21.39 -0.92
C MET A 1 18.14 21.94 0.49
N LYS A 2 18.32 23.26 0.69
CA LYS A 2 18.19 23.82 2.04
C LYS A 2 16.70 24.06 2.31
N LEU A 3 16.28 23.94 3.57
CA LEU A 3 14.89 24.20 3.97
C LEU A 3 14.40 25.60 3.55
N ALA A 4 15.30 26.58 3.60
CA ALA A 4 15.00 27.96 3.18
C ALA A 4 14.68 28.11 1.68
N ASP A 5 15.03 27.11 0.86
CA ASP A 5 14.81 27.16 -0.59
C ASP A 5 13.45 26.54 -1.00
N LEU A 6 12.62 26.13 -0.04
CA LEU A 6 11.33 25.52 -0.30
C LEU A 6 10.32 26.56 -0.82
N THR A 7 9.66 26.24 -1.93
CA THR A 7 8.43 26.93 -2.32
C THR A 7 7.32 26.60 -1.32
N TYR A 8 6.26 27.41 -1.31
CA TYR A 8 5.08 27.16 -0.48
C TYR A 8 4.49 25.76 -0.71
N ASP A 9 4.38 25.34 -1.97
CA ASP A 9 3.83 24.03 -2.32
C ASP A 9 4.72 22.88 -1.82
N ASN A 10 6.04 23.03 -1.95
CA ASN A 10 6.99 22.03 -1.45
C ASN A 10 6.94 21.94 0.08
N LEU A 11 6.80 23.08 0.78
CA LEU A 11 6.64 23.10 2.23
C LEU A 11 5.33 22.43 2.66
N LYS A 12 4.22 22.73 1.97
CA LYS A 12 2.92 22.12 2.26
C LYS A 12 2.95 20.61 2.04
N ALA A 13 3.56 20.15 0.96
CA ALA A 13 3.73 18.73 0.69
C ALA A 13 4.57 18.03 1.78
N LEU A 14 5.67 18.66 2.21
CA LEU A 14 6.52 18.14 3.27
C LEU A 14 5.76 18.00 4.60
N VAL A 15 5.03 19.04 5.02
CA VAL A 15 4.25 19.02 6.27
C VAL A 15 3.17 17.94 6.21
N ASN A 16 2.44 17.83 5.09
CA ASN A 16 1.43 16.79 4.94
C ASN A 16 2.04 15.39 5.06
N GLY A 17 3.17 15.13 4.37
CA GLY A 17 3.86 13.84 4.47
C GLY A 17 4.28 13.50 5.90
N LEU A 18 4.87 14.46 6.63
CA LEU A 18 5.26 14.26 8.03
C LEU A 18 4.07 13.95 8.94
N VAL A 19 2.92 14.59 8.71
CA VAL A 19 1.70 14.33 9.48
C VAL A 19 1.15 12.95 9.14
N ASP A 20 1.09 12.58 7.87
CA ASP A 20 0.61 11.27 7.42
C ASP A 20 1.47 10.13 7.98
N ASP A 21 2.79 10.28 7.95
CA ASP A 21 3.73 9.32 8.54
C ASP A 21 3.47 9.17 10.05
N ARG A 22 3.32 10.30 10.76
CA ARG A 22 3.08 10.26 12.20
C ARG A 22 1.73 9.65 12.56
N LEU A 23 0.69 9.92 11.76
CA LEU A 23 -0.63 9.31 11.94
C LEU A 23 -0.58 7.80 11.69
N ARG A 24 0.15 7.35 10.67
CA ARG A 24 0.34 5.92 10.39
C ARG A 24 1.05 5.20 11.52
N GLU A 25 2.08 5.81 12.11
CA GLU A 25 2.76 5.27 13.29
C GLU A 25 1.86 5.18 14.51
N LEU A 26 1.01 6.20 14.73
CA LEU A 26 0.16 6.29 15.92
C LEU A 26 -1.08 5.40 15.84
N LEU A 27 -1.74 5.39 14.69
CA LEU A 27 -3.00 4.68 14.47
C LEU A 27 -2.76 3.23 14.04
N GLY A 28 -1.59 2.94 13.47
CA GLY A 28 -1.23 1.60 13.01
C GLY A 28 -2.02 1.14 11.78
N ASP A 29 -2.05 -0.17 11.57
CA ASP A 29 -2.89 -0.78 10.54
C ASP A 29 -4.36 -0.80 11.02
N PRO A 30 -5.28 -0.08 10.35
CA PRO A 30 -6.68 -0.06 10.73
C PRO A 30 -7.36 -1.43 10.63
N ASP A 31 -6.81 -2.34 9.82
CA ASP A 31 -7.32 -3.69 9.63
C ASP A 31 -6.69 -4.70 10.60
N LEU A 32 -5.79 -4.26 11.50
CA LEU A 32 -5.09 -5.15 12.43
C LEU A 32 -6.08 -5.88 13.34
N GLY A 33 -6.06 -7.22 13.26
CA GLY A 33 -6.96 -8.08 14.03
C GLY A 33 -8.35 -8.25 13.42
N SER A 34 -8.63 -7.60 12.28
CA SER A 34 -9.87 -7.84 11.53
C SER A 34 -9.83 -9.21 10.84
N GLU A 35 -10.99 -9.87 10.80
CA GLU A 35 -11.16 -11.10 10.05
C GLU A 35 -11.37 -10.83 8.56
N LEU A 36 -10.89 -11.75 7.72
CA LEU A 36 -11.24 -11.74 6.30
C LEU A 36 -12.75 -11.93 6.14
N SER A 37 -13.38 -11.10 5.30
CA SER A 37 -14.78 -11.31 4.93
C SER A 37 -14.98 -12.65 4.22
N GLU A 38 -16.18 -13.21 4.34
CA GLU A 38 -16.49 -14.50 3.71
C GLU A 38 -16.29 -14.50 2.20
N ALA A 39 -16.58 -13.38 1.53
CA ALA A 39 -16.33 -13.22 0.09
C ALA A 39 -14.83 -13.34 -0.25
N VAL A 40 -13.97 -12.71 0.55
CA VAL A 40 -12.51 -12.78 0.37
C VAL A 40 -11.99 -14.18 0.69
N ARG A 41 -12.46 -14.81 1.78
CA ARG A 41 -12.12 -16.19 2.12
C ARG A 41 -12.51 -17.17 1.02
N ALA A 42 -13.71 -17.05 0.46
CA ALA A 42 -14.19 -17.91 -0.62
C ALA A 42 -13.32 -17.77 -1.88
N ARG A 43 -13.03 -16.53 -2.29
CA ARG A 43 -12.15 -16.26 -3.44
C ARG A 43 -10.74 -16.81 -3.22
N LEU A 44 -10.19 -16.65 -2.02
CA LEU A 44 -8.86 -17.16 -1.68
C LEU A 44 -8.82 -18.70 -1.72
N LYS A 45 -9.83 -19.38 -1.16
CA LYS A 45 -9.93 -20.84 -1.24
C LYS A 45 -9.97 -21.34 -2.68
N ALA A 46 -10.77 -20.69 -3.54
CA ALA A 46 -10.83 -21.03 -4.97
C ALA A 46 -9.47 -20.82 -5.66
N SER A 47 -8.79 -19.71 -5.38
CA SER A 47 -7.46 -19.42 -5.93
C SER A 47 -6.41 -20.45 -5.48
N LEU A 48 -6.41 -20.85 -4.21
CA LEU A 48 -5.47 -21.82 -3.67
C LEU A 48 -5.70 -23.24 -4.20
N GLY A 49 -6.96 -23.58 -4.52
CA GLY A 49 -7.31 -24.84 -5.18
C GLY A 49 -6.88 -24.91 -6.65
N SER A 50 -6.61 -23.77 -7.28
CA SER A 50 -6.10 -23.73 -8.66
C SER A 50 -4.64 -24.18 -8.73
N ARG A 51 -4.23 -24.77 -9.85
CA ARG A 51 -2.83 -25.05 -10.20
C ARG A 51 -2.20 -23.98 -11.08
N GLU A 52 -3.00 -23.02 -11.56
CA GLU A 52 -2.50 -21.91 -12.34
C GLU A 52 -1.60 -21.02 -11.47
N ARG A 53 -0.42 -20.69 -11.99
CA ARG A 53 0.58 -19.85 -11.30
C ARG A 53 1.05 -18.81 -12.30
N LEU A 54 1.27 -17.60 -11.80
CA LEU A 54 1.90 -16.50 -12.54
C LEU A 54 3.23 -16.20 -11.88
N SER A 55 4.24 -15.85 -12.67
CA SER A 55 5.51 -15.37 -12.12
C SER A 55 5.33 -13.99 -11.50
N GLY A 56 6.25 -13.62 -10.61
CA GLY A 56 6.27 -12.27 -10.04
C GLY A 56 6.44 -11.19 -11.11
N GLU A 57 7.26 -11.45 -12.13
CA GLU A 57 7.49 -10.54 -13.26
C GLU A 57 6.21 -10.33 -14.09
N GLU A 58 5.48 -11.41 -14.39
CA GLU A 58 4.20 -11.31 -15.12
C GLU A 58 3.15 -10.50 -14.35
N VAL A 59 3.14 -10.62 -13.01
CA VAL A 59 2.23 -9.84 -12.16
C VAL A 59 2.63 -8.36 -12.15
N ALA A 60 3.92 -8.06 -12.02
CA ALA A 60 4.41 -6.68 -12.01
C ALA A 60 4.15 -5.96 -13.34
N GLU A 61 4.38 -6.63 -14.47
CA GLU A 61 4.09 -6.10 -15.80
C GLU A 61 2.60 -5.77 -15.97
N ARG A 62 1.70 -6.70 -15.58
CA ARG A 62 0.24 -6.49 -15.67
C ARG A 62 -0.26 -5.34 -14.82
N LEU A 63 0.37 -5.08 -13.68
CA LEU A 63 -0.04 -4.04 -12.73
C LEU A 63 0.71 -2.72 -12.94
N GLY A 64 1.63 -2.63 -13.90
CA GLY A 64 2.45 -1.43 -14.11
C GLY A 64 3.36 -1.12 -12.92
N LEU A 65 3.71 -2.14 -12.13
CA LEU A 65 4.59 -2.00 -10.97
C LEU A 65 6.04 -2.09 -11.42
N ARG A 66 6.89 -1.21 -10.86
CA ARG A 66 8.34 -1.32 -11.03
C ARG A 66 8.88 -2.17 -9.89
N TRP A 67 9.39 -3.35 -10.22
CA TRP A 67 10.05 -4.27 -9.29
C TRP A 67 11.57 -4.15 -9.46
#